data_AF-A0A370BL77-F1
#
_entry.id   AF-A0A370BL77-F1
#
_cell.length_a   1.000
_cell.length_b   1.000
_cell.length_c   1.000
_cell.angle_alpha   90.00
_cell.angle_beta   90.00
_cell.angle_gamma   90.00
#
_symmetry.space_group_name_H-M   'P 1'
#
loop_
_entity.id
_entity.type
_entity.pdbx_description
1 polymer ?
#
loop_
_entity_poly.entity_id
_entity_poly.type
_entity_poly.pdbx_seq_one_letter_code
_entity_poly.pdbx_strand_id
1 'polypeptide(L)'
;MPPRPWNALTGGILPLLAVVNAAATSTTSSLPTTAAYYVNGSTKTFAHTTLTATGTDEAVIIVKETGVATLSDVTLVKTGNTTSSDDSSFTDLNAAVGVETNGTIYITDSTITTNGLSANGLHTYEDGTTAYLSNVYIHAEGDGSHGIYTAGGTIYGDNLKIYTYDGHGSAIATDQGGGLIVVEDSAAYTYGALSALVYSTGNITVRSLTGTSAIAPVACIDGANSFTLTDCDVSSGTENNGVFQIVSTVSSSTTETAYAYVNGGSVSETNGTYALLFVANIEAYVYLTDVAISIRSGMLANITADSDWGTSGENGGTAHVYLTGIDVIGDIYVDDISAINLYLIGSSWTGALNEANTTGSASVYLDSSSTWTLTGDSNVESISQANGSSIITGQYRVTEIA
;
A
#
# COMPACT_ATOMS: atom_id res chain seq x y z
N MET A 1 30.48 14.51 17.22
CA MET A 1 30.41 14.95 15.81
C MET A 1 29.13 15.75 15.67
N PRO A 2 29.13 16.94 15.06
CA PRO A 2 27.91 17.73 14.96
C PRO A 2 26.93 17.08 13.96
N PRO A 3 25.61 17.21 14.18
CA PRO A 3 24.59 16.70 13.28
C PRO A 3 24.71 17.38 11.91
N ARG A 4 24.64 16.57 10.84
CA ARG A 4 24.67 17.06 9.46
C ARG A 4 23.34 17.76 9.14
N PRO A 5 23.35 18.95 8.52
CA PRO A 5 22.11 19.57 8.04
C PRO A 5 21.55 18.80 6.85
N TRP A 6 20.24 18.62 6.82
CA TRP A 6 19.49 18.17 5.65
C TRP A 6 19.79 19.10 4.46
N ASN A 7 20.49 18.58 3.46
CA ASN A 7 20.54 19.20 2.15
C ASN A 7 19.37 18.65 1.34
N ALA A 8 18.37 19.50 1.10
CA ALA A 8 17.31 19.25 0.14
C ALA A 8 17.92 18.93 -1.23
N LEU A 9 17.69 17.71 -1.72
CA LEU A 9 18.00 17.31 -3.08
C LEU A 9 17.05 18.05 -4.04
N THR A 10 17.58 19.09 -4.67
CA THR A 10 16.97 19.72 -5.84
C THR A 10 17.46 18.99 -7.09
N GLY A 11 16.55 18.36 -7.82
CA GLY A 11 16.80 17.90 -9.19
C GLY A 11 16.32 16.50 -9.49
N GLY A 12 15.07 16.39 -9.94
CA GLY A 12 14.51 15.19 -10.53
C GLY A 12 13.11 15.52 -11.06
N ILE A 13 12.87 15.21 -12.33
CA ILE A 13 11.67 15.60 -13.10
C ILE A 13 10.40 15.08 -12.40
N LEU A 14 9.55 16.00 -11.91
CA LEU A 14 8.19 15.68 -11.48
C LEU A 14 7.34 15.33 -12.73
N PRO A 15 6.75 14.14 -12.84
CA PRO A 15 5.51 14.03 -13.58
C PRO A 15 4.41 14.66 -12.72
N LEU A 16 3.59 15.48 -13.36
CA LEU A 16 2.45 16.17 -12.77
C LEU A 16 1.40 15.13 -12.33
N LEU A 17 1.41 14.71 -11.05
CA LEU A 17 0.27 14.01 -10.45
C LEU A 17 -0.83 15.04 -10.20
N ALA A 18 -1.91 14.95 -10.99
CA ALA A 18 -3.14 15.65 -10.68
C ALA A 18 -3.83 14.92 -9.51
N VAL A 19 -3.81 15.54 -8.33
CA VAL A 19 -4.61 15.09 -7.18
C VAL A 19 -6.06 15.48 -7.45
N VAL A 20 -6.92 14.50 -7.69
CA VAL A 20 -8.37 14.71 -7.71
C VAL A 20 -8.89 14.35 -6.32
N ASN A 21 -9.07 15.36 -5.47
CA ASN A 21 -9.59 15.17 -4.13
C ASN A 21 -11.13 15.14 -4.20
N ALA A 22 -11.74 13.97 -4.02
CA ALA A 22 -13.18 13.84 -3.84
C ALA A 22 -13.46 13.40 -2.39
N ALA A 23 -13.58 14.38 -1.49
CA ALA A 23 -13.99 14.11 -0.12
C ALA A 23 -15.53 13.95 -0.04
N ALA A 24 -16.00 12.79 0.39
CA ALA A 24 -17.36 12.63 0.88
C ALA A 24 -17.42 13.11 2.34
N THR A 25 -18.17 14.17 2.62
CA THR A 25 -18.42 14.66 3.98
C THR A 25 -19.50 13.81 4.66
N SER A 26 -19.09 12.88 5.54
CA SER A 26 -19.96 12.26 6.54
C SER A 26 -19.94 13.11 7.83
N THR A 27 -21.12 13.58 8.26
CA THR A 27 -21.29 14.41 9.47
C THR A 27 -21.78 13.56 10.64
N THR A 28 -20.98 12.59 11.08
CA THR A 28 -21.08 12.06 12.45
C THR A 28 -20.20 12.91 13.36
N SER A 29 -20.68 13.28 14.55
CA SER A 29 -19.81 13.92 15.53
C SER A 29 -18.84 12.87 16.07
N SER A 30 -17.59 12.91 15.63
CA SER A 30 -16.53 12.04 16.14
C SER A 30 -16.37 12.21 17.66
N LEU A 31 -15.88 11.16 18.31
CA LEU A 31 -15.53 11.24 19.73
C LEU A 31 -14.45 12.32 19.97
N PRO A 32 -14.50 13.04 21.11
CA PRO A 32 -13.47 14.00 21.43
C PRO A 32 -12.15 13.29 21.71
N THR A 33 -11.08 13.76 21.07
CA THR A 33 -9.74 13.18 21.21
C THR A 33 -9.09 13.70 22.50
N THR A 34 -8.77 12.78 23.41
CA THR A 34 -8.08 13.11 24.68
C THR A 34 -6.63 12.65 24.65
N ALA A 35 -5.74 13.27 25.43
CA ALA A 35 -4.35 12.85 25.52
C ALA A 35 -3.73 13.10 26.89
N ALA A 36 -2.75 12.27 27.26
CA ALA A 36 -1.94 12.49 28.45
C ALA A 36 -1.05 13.75 28.33
N TYR A 37 -0.62 14.08 27.10
CA TYR A 37 0.20 15.25 26.80
C TYR A 37 -0.35 16.05 25.61
N TYR A 38 -0.32 17.38 25.74
CA TYR A 38 -0.76 18.30 24.68
C TYR A 38 0.33 19.30 24.29
N VAL A 39 0.45 19.55 22.98
CA VAL A 39 1.23 20.63 22.39
C VAL A 39 0.33 21.46 21.49
N ASN A 40 -0.24 22.54 22.06
CA ASN A 40 -1.27 23.35 21.40
C ASN A 40 -0.74 24.77 21.18
N GLY A 41 -0.73 25.26 19.93
CA GLY A 41 -0.34 26.64 19.61
C GLY A 41 1.04 27.08 20.12
N SER A 42 1.91 26.12 20.42
CA SER A 42 3.19 26.34 21.09
C SER A 42 4.22 25.33 20.63
N THR A 43 5.50 25.63 20.86
CA THR A 43 6.60 24.69 20.62
C THR A 43 7.01 24.02 21.93
N LYS A 44 7.14 22.69 21.93
CA LYS A 44 7.63 21.91 23.07
C LYS A 44 8.63 20.84 22.64
N THR A 45 9.58 20.54 23.52
CA THR A 45 10.57 19.47 23.34
C THR A 45 10.47 18.47 24.47
N PHE A 46 10.55 17.18 24.11
CA PHE A 46 10.66 16.05 25.03
C PHE A 46 11.92 15.27 24.66
N ALA A 47 12.77 14.97 25.64
CA ALA A 47 13.99 14.22 25.38
C ALA A 47 14.32 13.26 26.53
N HIS A 48 14.89 12.10 26.21
CA HIS A 48 15.40 11.11 27.17
C HIS A 48 14.37 10.71 28.23
N THR A 49 13.13 10.48 27.80
CA THR A 49 12.00 10.26 28.72
C THR A 49 11.02 9.22 28.19
N THR A 50 10.16 8.75 29.08
CA THR A 50 9.02 7.88 28.73
C THR A 50 7.73 8.67 28.88
N LEU A 51 6.88 8.61 27.86
CA LEU A 51 5.53 9.16 27.85
C LEU A 51 4.54 7.99 27.76
N THR A 52 3.51 7.99 28.59
CA THR A 52 2.59 6.85 28.68
C THR A 52 1.14 7.31 28.76
N ALA A 53 0.25 6.60 28.06
CA ALA A 53 -1.19 6.68 28.21
C ALA A 53 -1.77 5.28 28.38
N THR A 54 -2.62 5.12 29.38
CA THR A 54 -3.28 3.84 29.70
C THR A 54 -4.79 3.95 29.65
N GLY A 55 -5.33 5.16 29.51
CA GLY A 55 -6.75 5.40 29.39
C GLY A 55 -7.33 4.84 28.09
N THR A 56 -8.62 4.53 28.16
CA THR A 56 -9.49 4.32 27.01
C THR A 56 -9.66 5.65 26.27
N ASP A 57 -9.65 5.64 24.94
CA ASP A 57 -9.87 6.84 24.10
C ASP A 57 -8.87 7.99 24.33
N GLU A 58 -7.68 7.68 24.86
CA GLU A 58 -6.68 8.65 25.30
C GLU A 58 -5.37 8.46 24.53
N ALA A 59 -4.93 9.41 23.72
CA ALA A 59 -3.62 9.35 23.10
C ALA A 59 -2.47 9.57 24.10
N VAL A 60 -1.23 9.16 23.76
CA VAL A 60 -0.07 9.56 24.58
C VAL A 60 0.16 11.05 24.42
N ILE A 61 0.29 11.52 23.18
CA ILE A 61 0.49 12.94 22.87
C ILE A 61 -0.37 13.36 21.69
N ILE A 62 -1.01 14.53 21.81
CA ILE A 62 -1.66 15.22 20.70
C ILE A 62 -0.94 16.56 20.44
N VAL A 63 -0.60 16.79 19.16
CA VAL A 63 0.01 18.03 18.68
C VAL A 63 -0.98 18.73 17.75
N LYS A 64 -1.38 19.95 18.11
CA LYS A 64 -2.46 20.64 17.39
C LYS A 64 -2.43 22.15 17.45
N GLU A 65 -3.36 22.76 16.74
CA GLU A 65 -3.56 24.22 16.69
C GLU A 65 -2.25 24.94 16.34
N THR A 66 -1.56 24.50 15.27
CA THR A 66 -0.22 25.01 14.88
C THR A 66 0.91 24.74 15.89
N GLY A 67 0.67 23.85 16.86
CA GLY A 67 1.68 23.39 17.81
C GLY A 67 2.82 22.63 17.13
N VAL A 68 4.02 22.71 17.71
CA VAL A 68 5.22 22.03 17.21
C VAL A 68 5.86 21.23 18.33
N ALA A 69 5.93 19.91 18.17
CA ALA A 69 6.58 19.03 19.14
C ALA A 69 7.88 18.43 18.57
N THR A 70 8.92 18.38 19.39
CA THR A 70 10.17 17.68 19.07
C THR A 70 10.46 16.63 20.12
N LEU A 71 10.51 15.37 19.71
CA LEU A 71 10.78 14.19 20.53
C LEU A 71 12.12 13.59 20.09
N SER A 72 13.03 13.39 21.04
CA SER A 72 14.35 12.81 20.78
C SER A 72 14.72 11.82 21.88
N ASP A 73 15.05 10.58 21.53
CA ASP A 73 15.32 9.52 22.50
C ASP A 73 14.17 9.38 23.52
N VAL A 74 12.94 9.28 23.01
CA VAL A 74 11.72 9.14 23.80
C VAL A 74 11.14 7.73 23.60
N THR A 75 10.59 7.17 24.67
CA THR A 75 9.74 5.97 24.61
C THR A 75 8.28 6.37 24.81
N LEU A 76 7.42 6.08 23.82
CA LEU A 76 5.97 6.29 23.91
C LEU A 76 5.27 4.95 24.10
N VAL A 77 4.42 4.84 25.11
CA VAL A 77 3.72 3.60 25.47
C VAL A 77 2.22 3.84 25.53
N LYS A 78 1.46 3.14 24.67
CA LYS A 78 0.00 3.18 24.65
C LYS A 78 -0.60 1.81 24.94
N THR A 79 -1.51 1.73 25.93
CA THR A 79 -2.11 0.43 26.30
C THR A 79 -3.63 0.34 26.40
N GLY A 80 -4.32 1.46 26.62
CA GLY A 80 -5.79 1.43 26.67
C GLY A 80 -6.43 1.10 25.30
N ASN A 81 -7.66 0.61 25.33
CA ASN A 81 -8.43 0.33 24.11
C ASN A 81 -9.21 1.56 23.66
N THR A 82 -9.55 1.63 22.37
CA THR A 82 -10.61 2.51 21.89
C THR A 82 -11.99 1.96 22.31
N THR A 83 -12.98 2.83 22.44
CA THR A 83 -14.41 2.46 22.46
C THR A 83 -15.03 2.47 21.06
N SER A 84 -14.33 3.02 20.06
CA SER A 84 -14.80 3.17 18.69
C SER A 84 -13.65 3.00 17.71
N SER A 85 -13.55 1.83 17.09
CA SER A 85 -12.55 1.58 16.04
C SER A 85 -12.78 2.46 14.82
N ASP A 86 -14.04 2.71 14.46
CA ASP A 86 -14.40 3.62 13.37
C ASP A 86 -13.84 5.04 13.62
N ASP A 87 -14.01 5.60 14.83
CA ASP A 87 -13.47 6.93 15.13
C ASP A 87 -11.93 6.92 15.14
N SER A 88 -11.29 5.83 15.58
CA SER A 88 -9.83 5.67 15.52
C SER A 88 -9.29 5.58 14.08
N SER A 89 -10.11 5.13 13.13
CA SER A 89 -9.77 5.15 11.70
C SER A 89 -9.84 6.54 11.10
N PHE A 90 -10.70 7.44 11.60
CA PHE A 90 -10.90 8.75 10.98
C PHE A 90 -10.42 9.93 11.83
N THR A 91 -9.92 9.68 13.05
CA THR A 91 -9.37 10.70 13.96
C THR A 91 -8.18 10.14 14.73
N ASP A 92 -7.40 10.99 15.40
CA ASP A 92 -6.27 10.55 16.22
C ASP A 92 -6.66 9.85 17.55
N LEU A 93 -7.93 9.47 17.70
CA LEU A 93 -8.46 8.73 18.84
C LEU A 93 -7.64 7.47 19.12
N ASN A 94 -7.18 7.36 20.36
CA ASN A 94 -6.45 6.21 20.90
C ASN A 94 -5.03 5.97 20.33
N ALA A 95 -4.55 6.79 19.40
CA ALA A 95 -3.18 6.68 18.87
C ALA A 95 -2.12 6.95 19.95
N ALA A 96 -0.92 6.40 19.83
CA ALA A 96 0.19 6.84 20.68
C ALA A 96 0.57 8.30 20.35
N VAL A 97 0.74 8.62 19.07
CA VAL A 97 0.99 9.99 18.61
C VAL A 97 -0.16 10.45 17.71
N GLY A 98 -0.87 11.49 18.14
CA GLY A 98 -1.84 12.21 17.33
C GLY A 98 -1.30 13.55 16.84
N VAL A 99 -1.56 13.88 15.58
CA VAL A 99 -1.28 15.19 14.99
C VAL A 99 -2.52 15.65 14.25
N GLU A 100 -3.14 16.72 14.72
CA GLU A 100 -4.40 17.27 14.19
C GLU A 100 -4.29 18.80 14.01
N THR A 101 -5.21 19.42 13.28
CA THR A 101 -5.39 20.88 13.21
C THR A 101 -4.09 21.67 12.99
N ASN A 102 -3.39 21.38 11.89
CA ASN A 102 -2.11 22.00 11.50
C ASN A 102 -0.94 21.79 12.48
N GLY A 103 -0.99 20.77 13.34
CA GLY A 103 0.13 20.38 14.19
C GLY A 103 1.35 19.89 13.40
N THR A 104 2.54 20.01 13.98
CA THR A 104 3.78 19.44 13.43
C THR A 104 4.55 18.69 14.49
N ILE A 105 4.97 17.46 14.22
CA ILE A 105 5.83 16.68 15.13
C ILE A 105 7.10 16.20 14.45
N TYR A 106 8.20 16.23 15.21
CA TYR A 106 9.49 15.64 14.85
C TYR A 106 9.82 14.57 15.88
N ILE A 107 10.07 13.34 15.44
CA ILE A 107 10.41 12.20 16.30
C ILE A 107 11.73 11.61 15.82
N THR A 108 12.71 11.55 16.71
CA THR A 108 14.06 11.07 16.39
C THR A 108 14.55 10.07 17.44
N ASP A 109 15.25 9.03 16.98
CA ASP A 109 15.92 8.04 17.85
C ASP A 109 15.00 7.46 18.94
N SER A 110 13.73 7.22 18.61
CA SER A 110 12.66 6.97 19.60
C SER A 110 12.00 5.60 19.41
N THR A 111 11.22 5.20 20.40
CA THR A 111 10.45 3.95 20.40
C THR A 111 8.98 4.25 20.66
N ILE A 112 8.09 3.67 19.86
CA ILE A 112 6.64 3.72 20.02
C ILE A 112 6.13 2.29 20.17
N THR A 113 5.43 2.01 21.27
CA THR A 113 4.81 0.70 21.53
C THR A 113 3.34 0.88 21.84
N THR A 114 2.47 0.16 21.13
CA THR A 114 1.04 0.15 21.35
C THR A 114 0.50 -1.29 21.45
N ASN A 115 -0.43 -1.55 22.36
CA ASN A 115 -1.07 -2.87 22.48
C ASN A 115 -2.58 -2.82 22.73
N GLY A 116 -3.19 -1.63 22.67
CA GLY A 116 -4.63 -1.49 22.76
C GLY A 116 -5.31 -1.62 21.40
N LEU A 117 -6.61 -1.92 21.40
CA LEU A 117 -7.45 -1.93 20.19
C LEU A 117 -7.41 -0.58 19.47
N SER A 118 -7.17 -0.60 18.16
CA SER A 118 -7.03 0.58 17.28
C SER A 118 -6.09 1.65 17.84
N ALA A 119 -5.01 1.22 18.49
CA ALA A 119 -3.99 2.12 19.03
C ALA A 119 -2.87 2.31 18.02
N ASN A 120 -3.11 3.15 17.01
CA ASN A 120 -2.11 3.48 15.98
C ASN A 120 -0.80 4.00 16.61
N GLY A 121 0.36 3.61 16.07
CA GLY A 121 1.65 4.12 16.53
C GLY A 121 1.78 5.62 16.32
N LEU A 122 1.46 6.09 15.12
CA LEU A 122 1.33 7.51 14.79
C LEU A 122 0.17 7.72 13.82
N HIS A 123 -0.67 8.71 14.11
CA HIS A 123 -1.79 9.11 13.29
C HIS A 123 -1.72 10.63 12.98
N THR A 124 -1.67 11.00 11.70
CA THR A 124 -1.97 12.37 11.26
C THR A 124 -3.40 12.46 10.72
N TYR A 125 -4.12 13.49 11.13
CA TYR A 125 -5.49 13.77 10.73
C TYR A 125 -5.63 15.22 10.24
N GLU A 126 -6.51 15.47 9.27
CA GLU A 126 -6.72 16.75 8.59
C GLU A 126 -5.55 17.25 7.73
N ASP A 127 -5.88 17.93 6.63
CA ASP A 127 -4.89 18.63 5.81
C ASP A 127 -4.10 19.66 6.63
N GLY A 128 -2.81 19.80 6.32
CA GLY A 128 -1.91 20.75 6.97
C GLY A 128 -1.18 20.21 8.20
N THR A 129 -1.50 19.00 8.66
CA THR A 129 -0.70 18.32 9.68
C THR A 129 0.54 17.66 9.09
N THR A 130 1.61 17.57 9.87
CA THR A 130 2.85 16.95 9.39
C THR A 130 3.61 16.22 10.49
N ALA A 131 4.05 15.00 10.20
CA ALA A 131 4.96 14.23 11.04
C ALA A 131 6.27 13.93 10.31
N TYR A 132 7.39 14.12 11.01
CA TYR A 132 8.72 13.74 10.57
C TYR A 132 9.30 12.72 11.55
N LEU A 133 9.63 11.53 11.07
CA LEU A 133 10.19 10.44 11.86
C LEU A 133 11.56 10.06 11.30
N SER A 134 12.57 9.94 12.15
CA SER A 134 13.89 9.41 11.77
C SER A 134 14.43 8.48 12.86
N ASN A 135 14.93 7.30 12.49
CA ASN A 135 15.45 6.29 13.41
C ASN A 135 14.41 5.89 14.49
N VAL A 136 13.20 5.54 14.09
CA VAL A 136 12.11 5.21 15.04
C VAL A 136 11.75 3.73 14.96
N TYR A 137 11.71 3.08 16.11
CA TYR A 137 11.13 1.74 16.27
C TYR A 137 9.64 1.86 16.61
N ILE A 138 8.78 1.19 15.87
CA ILE A 138 7.33 1.18 16.05
C ILE A 138 6.87 -0.26 16.18
N HIS A 139 6.11 -0.56 17.23
CA HIS A 139 5.53 -1.88 17.47
C HIS A 139 4.08 -1.72 17.92
N ALA A 140 3.15 -2.15 17.07
CA ALA A 140 1.71 -2.03 17.30
C ALA A 140 1.05 -3.41 17.31
N GLU A 141 0.36 -3.78 18.39
CA GLU A 141 -0.15 -5.15 18.57
C GLU A 141 -1.67 -5.29 18.50
N GLY A 142 -2.48 -4.27 18.78
CA GLY A 142 -3.93 -4.45 18.83
C GLY A 142 -4.58 -4.51 17.44
N ASP A 143 -5.69 -5.22 17.30
CA ASP A 143 -6.50 -5.20 16.08
C ASP A 143 -6.82 -3.75 15.65
N GLY A 144 -6.69 -3.45 14.37
CA GLY A 144 -6.82 -2.10 13.81
C GLY A 144 -5.69 -1.13 14.17
N SER A 145 -4.57 -1.61 14.74
CA SER A 145 -3.44 -0.75 15.13
C SER A 145 -2.37 -0.70 14.05
N HIS A 146 -2.38 0.39 13.29
CA HIS A 146 -1.38 0.66 12.26
C HIS A 146 -0.05 1.15 12.86
N GLY A 147 1.03 0.97 12.11
CA GLY A 147 2.34 1.53 12.48
C GLY A 147 2.35 3.05 12.34
N ILE A 148 2.34 3.53 11.10
CA ILE A 148 2.09 4.92 10.74
C ILE A 148 0.86 5.01 9.85
N TYR A 149 0.01 5.99 10.15
CA TYR A 149 -1.34 6.06 9.59
C TYR A 149 -1.76 7.50 9.32
N THR A 150 -2.44 7.75 8.22
CA THR A 150 -2.97 9.09 7.90
C THR A 150 -4.37 9.04 7.33
N ALA A 151 -5.27 9.81 7.92
CA ALA A 151 -6.59 10.14 7.37
C ALA A 151 -6.62 11.61 6.90
N GLY A 152 -5.49 12.08 6.34
CA GLY A 152 -5.22 13.48 6.03
C GLY A 152 -3.88 13.98 6.59
N GLY A 153 -3.26 14.93 5.89
CA GLY A 153 -1.94 15.46 6.25
C GLY A 153 -0.77 14.74 5.58
N THR A 154 0.42 14.80 6.19
CA THR A 154 1.64 14.25 5.62
C THR A 154 2.57 13.60 6.64
N ILE A 155 3.10 12.42 6.31
CA ILE A 155 4.10 11.70 7.11
C ILE A 155 5.36 11.51 6.28
N TYR A 156 6.50 11.94 6.81
CA TYR A 156 7.83 11.66 6.30
C TYR A 156 8.56 10.73 7.28
N GLY A 157 9.03 9.58 6.80
CA GLY A 157 9.75 8.59 7.58
C GLY A 157 11.11 8.24 6.98
N ASP A 158 12.12 8.13 7.81
CA ASP A 158 13.48 7.74 7.42
C ASP A 158 14.03 6.73 8.45
N ASN A 159 14.59 5.62 7.99
CA ASN A 159 15.13 4.56 8.85
C ASN A 159 14.15 4.13 9.97
N LEU A 160 12.93 3.80 9.58
CA LEU A 160 11.90 3.27 10.47
C LEU A 160 12.02 1.75 10.57
N LYS A 161 11.64 1.21 11.73
CA LYS A 161 11.48 -0.22 11.93
C LYS A 161 10.09 -0.49 12.51
N ILE A 162 9.18 -0.95 11.66
CA ILE A 162 7.75 -1.04 11.97
C ILE A 162 7.31 -2.50 12.08
N TYR A 163 6.64 -2.85 13.18
CA TYR A 163 6.01 -4.14 13.39
C TYR A 163 4.54 -3.97 13.71
N THR A 164 3.69 -4.75 13.04
CA THR A 164 2.28 -4.89 13.38
C THR A 164 1.89 -6.37 13.45
N TYR A 165 1.00 -6.74 14.38
CA TYR A 165 0.78 -8.17 14.69
C TYR A 165 -0.64 -8.68 14.53
N ASP A 166 -1.65 -7.95 15.03
CA ASP A 166 -3.04 -8.41 14.96
C ASP A 166 -3.72 -7.90 13.68
N GLY A 167 -4.99 -8.29 13.49
CA GLY A 167 -5.77 -7.97 12.29
C GLY A 167 -5.87 -6.47 11.99
N HIS A 168 -6.15 -6.14 10.73
CA HIS A 168 -6.46 -4.77 10.28
C HIS A 168 -5.40 -3.71 10.62
N GLY A 169 -4.15 -4.10 10.92
CA GLY A 169 -3.07 -3.22 11.35
C GLY A 169 -1.94 -3.17 10.33
N SER A 170 -2.12 -2.45 9.22
CA SER A 170 -1.05 -2.27 8.22
C SER A 170 0.12 -1.43 8.75
N ALA A 171 1.35 -1.70 8.30
CA ALA A 171 2.54 -1.00 8.79
C ALA A 171 2.58 0.47 8.36
N ILE A 172 2.29 0.73 7.08
CA ILE A 172 2.25 2.06 6.46
C ILE A 172 0.90 2.20 5.78
N ALA A 173 0.03 3.08 6.28
CA ALA A 173 -1.34 3.13 5.80
C ALA A 173 -1.89 4.54 5.68
N THR A 174 -2.79 4.72 4.72
CA THR A 174 -3.69 5.88 4.66
C THR A 174 -5.14 5.38 4.78
N ASP A 175 -6.07 6.26 5.12
CA ASP A 175 -7.53 5.98 5.06
C ASP A 175 -8.32 7.16 4.45
N GLN A 176 -9.64 7.17 4.58
CA GLN A 176 -10.56 8.16 4.05
C GLN A 176 -10.17 9.56 4.52
N GLY A 177 -10.02 10.47 3.57
CA GLY A 177 -9.35 11.76 3.77
C GLY A 177 -8.02 11.86 3.02
N GLY A 178 -7.48 10.71 2.60
CA GLY A 178 -6.28 10.61 1.78
C GLY A 178 -5.04 10.91 2.61
N GLY A 179 -4.21 11.82 2.11
CA GLY A 179 -2.92 12.16 2.71
C GLY A 179 -1.74 11.60 1.93
N LEU A 180 -0.54 11.99 2.38
CA LEU A 180 0.71 11.64 1.76
C LEU A 180 1.63 10.96 2.77
N ILE A 181 2.13 9.78 2.44
CA ILE A 181 3.23 9.16 3.18
C ILE A 181 4.45 9.01 2.27
N VAL A 182 5.61 9.45 2.75
CA VAL A 182 6.90 9.18 2.13
C VAL A 182 7.82 8.50 3.15
N VAL A 183 8.26 7.27 2.85
CA VAL A 183 9.14 6.49 3.73
C VAL A 183 10.40 6.06 2.97
N GLU A 184 11.57 6.22 3.59
CA GLU A 184 12.87 5.86 3.01
C GLU A 184 13.69 4.98 3.96
N ASP A 185 14.53 4.12 3.39
CA ASP A 185 15.57 3.32 4.08
C ASP A 185 15.08 2.56 5.32
N SER A 186 13.89 1.96 5.23
CA SER A 186 13.15 1.42 6.38
C SER A 186 12.98 -0.11 6.32
N ALA A 187 12.50 -0.68 7.43
CA ALA A 187 12.08 -2.08 7.50
C ALA A 187 10.68 -2.22 8.10
N ALA A 188 9.89 -3.16 7.58
CA ALA A 188 8.53 -3.42 8.06
C ALA A 188 8.19 -4.91 8.11
N TYR A 189 7.40 -5.29 9.11
CA TYR A 189 6.86 -6.64 9.24
C TYR A 189 5.41 -6.58 9.72
N THR A 190 4.53 -7.28 9.03
CA THR A 190 3.13 -7.46 9.44
C THR A 190 2.81 -8.93 9.59
N TYR A 191 2.00 -9.30 10.60
CA TYR A 191 1.58 -10.69 10.83
C TYR A 191 0.07 -10.91 10.69
N GLY A 192 -0.76 -9.91 10.99
CA GLY A 192 -2.20 -10.09 11.09
C GLY A 192 -2.91 -10.25 9.74
N ALA A 193 -4.12 -10.81 9.78
CA ALA A 193 -5.00 -10.81 8.60
C ALA A 193 -5.32 -9.37 8.21
N LEU A 194 -5.47 -9.12 6.90
CA LEU A 194 -5.79 -7.78 6.37
C LEU A 194 -4.79 -6.68 6.79
N SER A 195 -3.56 -7.07 7.14
CA SER A 195 -2.50 -6.15 7.60
C SER A 195 -1.37 -6.11 6.60
N ALA A 196 -1.49 -5.24 5.60
CA ALA A 196 -0.49 -5.09 4.55
C ALA A 196 0.78 -4.38 5.06
N LEU A 197 1.89 -4.49 4.33
CA LEU A 197 3.02 -3.57 4.57
C LEU A 197 2.60 -2.14 4.20
N VAL A 198 1.91 -1.99 3.06
CA VAL A 198 1.45 -0.71 2.51
C VAL A 198 -0.04 -0.78 2.19
N TYR A 199 -0.86 0.09 2.76
CA TYR A 199 -2.31 0.15 2.49
C TYR A 199 -2.71 1.55 2.04
N SER A 200 -3.19 1.69 0.80
CA SER A 200 -3.35 2.99 0.15
C SER A 200 -4.81 3.29 -0.22
N THR A 201 -5.37 4.24 0.50
CA THR A 201 -6.58 5.05 0.18
C THR A 201 -6.22 6.52 -0.12
N GLY A 202 -4.92 6.80 -0.21
CA GLY A 202 -4.31 8.08 -0.51
C GLY A 202 -3.06 7.85 -1.36
N ASN A 203 -1.99 8.61 -1.11
CA ASN A 203 -0.74 8.50 -1.85
C ASN A 203 0.42 8.06 -0.97
N ILE A 204 1.02 6.92 -1.30
CA ILE A 204 2.16 6.38 -0.55
C ILE A 204 3.37 6.22 -1.47
N THR A 205 4.52 6.76 -1.05
CA THR A 205 5.81 6.53 -1.72
C THR A 205 6.78 5.90 -0.74
N VAL A 206 7.34 4.75 -1.09
CA VAL A 206 8.31 4.03 -0.28
C VAL A 206 9.57 3.76 -1.09
N ARG A 207 10.73 4.05 -0.51
CA ARG A 207 12.05 3.78 -1.11
C ARG A 207 12.90 2.92 -0.18
N SER A 208 13.60 1.94 -0.73
CA SER A 208 14.55 1.09 0.02
C SER A 208 13.91 0.35 1.21
N LEU A 209 12.66 -0.11 1.10
CA LEU A 209 12.02 -0.90 2.17
C LEU A 209 12.43 -2.35 2.08
N THR A 210 12.92 -2.91 3.19
CA THR A 210 12.96 -4.37 3.37
C THR A 210 11.75 -4.81 4.18
N GLY A 211 10.92 -5.71 3.67
CA GLY A 211 9.72 -6.10 4.41
C GLY A 211 9.14 -7.48 4.15
N THR A 212 8.33 -7.93 5.10
CA THR A 212 7.60 -9.20 5.00
C THR A 212 6.21 -9.04 5.57
N SER A 213 5.20 -9.29 4.73
CA SER A 213 3.83 -9.50 5.16
C SER A 213 3.62 -11.00 5.34
N ALA A 214 3.41 -11.46 6.57
CA ALA A 214 3.43 -12.89 6.85
C ALA A 214 2.25 -13.63 6.20
N ILE A 215 1.05 -13.04 6.24
CA ILE A 215 -0.19 -13.69 5.78
C ILE A 215 -1.13 -12.78 4.98
N ALA A 216 -0.74 -11.52 4.73
CA ALA A 216 -1.55 -10.54 4.00
C ALA A 216 -0.80 -10.03 2.75
N PRO A 217 -1.37 -9.13 1.94
CA PRO A 217 -0.67 -8.52 0.81
C PRO A 217 0.60 -7.77 1.24
N VAL A 218 1.54 -7.60 0.31
CA VAL A 218 2.60 -6.59 0.45
C VAL A 218 1.96 -5.21 0.39
N ALA A 219 1.18 -4.95 -0.65
CA ALA A 219 0.51 -3.66 -0.83
C ALA A 219 -0.94 -3.82 -1.29
N CYS A 220 -1.80 -2.95 -0.77
CA CYS A 220 -3.20 -2.84 -1.15
C CYS A 220 -3.51 -1.41 -1.62
N ILE A 221 -4.33 -1.27 -2.66
CA ILE A 221 -5.00 -0.03 -3.02
C ILE A 221 -6.51 -0.27 -2.91
N ASP A 222 -7.21 0.63 -2.22
CA ASP A 222 -8.67 0.70 -2.24
C ASP A 222 -9.11 2.02 -2.88
N GLY A 223 -9.88 1.93 -3.97
CA GLY A 223 -10.44 3.07 -4.70
C GLY A 223 -9.42 3.83 -5.55
N ALA A 224 -9.76 5.08 -5.91
CA ALA A 224 -8.98 5.92 -6.85
C ALA A 224 -7.65 6.47 -6.29
N ASN A 225 -6.71 5.58 -5.95
CA ASN A 225 -5.51 5.88 -5.16
C ASN A 225 -4.22 5.31 -5.76
N SER A 226 -3.07 5.59 -5.11
CA SER A 226 -1.77 5.18 -5.65
C SER A 226 -0.70 4.82 -4.62
N PHE A 227 0.14 3.85 -4.97
CA PHE A 227 1.42 3.63 -4.29
C PHE A 227 2.59 3.63 -5.28
N THR A 228 3.76 4.01 -4.78
CA THR A 228 5.06 3.86 -5.45
C THR A 228 6.03 3.14 -4.54
N LEU A 229 6.60 2.03 -5.00
CA LEU A 229 7.70 1.30 -4.37
C LEU A 229 8.94 1.44 -5.25
N THR A 230 10.05 1.90 -4.68
CA THR A 230 11.34 2.01 -5.38
C THR A 230 12.42 1.28 -4.60
N ASP A 231 13.15 0.39 -5.26
CA ASP A 231 14.25 -0.39 -4.67
C ASP A 231 13.84 -1.12 -3.37
N CYS A 232 12.61 -1.61 -3.31
CA CYS A 232 12.08 -2.32 -2.14
C CYS A 232 12.28 -3.84 -2.30
N ASP A 233 12.72 -4.51 -1.23
CA ASP A 233 12.86 -5.95 -1.13
C ASP A 233 11.75 -6.50 -0.21
N VAL A 234 10.66 -6.95 -0.81
CA VAL A 234 9.42 -7.28 -0.10
C VAL A 234 8.92 -8.68 -0.43
N SER A 235 8.29 -9.31 0.55
CA SER A 235 7.67 -10.62 0.39
C SER A 235 6.33 -10.68 1.08
N SER A 236 5.45 -11.52 0.55
CA SER A 236 4.17 -11.80 1.16
C SER A 236 3.91 -13.30 1.19
N GLY A 237 3.43 -13.77 2.33
CA GLY A 237 2.82 -15.09 2.48
C GLY A 237 1.30 -15.02 2.40
N THR A 238 0.74 -14.13 1.56
CA THR A 238 -0.69 -13.82 1.54
C THR A 238 -1.57 -15.06 1.55
N GLU A 239 -2.54 -15.08 2.45
CA GLU A 239 -3.59 -16.09 2.57
C GLU A 239 -4.89 -15.63 1.89
N ASN A 240 -4.87 -14.47 1.22
CA ASN A 240 -5.97 -13.97 0.42
C ASN A 240 -5.50 -13.27 -0.87
N ASN A 241 -6.24 -13.48 -1.95
CA ASN A 241 -6.21 -12.75 -3.23
C ASN A 241 -4.88 -12.67 -3.98
N GLY A 242 -3.95 -11.82 -3.50
CA GLY A 242 -2.63 -11.65 -4.11
C GLY A 242 -1.65 -10.77 -3.32
N VAL A 243 -0.40 -10.75 -3.77
CA VAL A 243 0.70 -9.96 -3.15
C VAL A 243 0.46 -8.46 -3.31
N PHE A 244 0.01 -8.06 -4.49
CA PHE A 244 -0.55 -6.76 -4.78
C PHE A 244 -2.05 -6.90 -4.96
N GLN A 245 -2.81 -6.21 -4.12
CA GLN A 245 -4.26 -6.19 -4.17
C GLN A 245 -4.72 -4.79 -4.60
N ILE A 246 -5.42 -4.68 -5.72
CA ILE A 246 -5.91 -3.39 -6.23
C ILE A 246 -7.41 -3.52 -6.45
N VAL A 247 -8.18 -2.87 -5.59
CA VAL A 247 -9.62 -3.08 -5.48
C VAL A 247 -10.35 -1.76 -5.28
N SER A 248 -11.67 -1.78 -5.41
CA SER A 248 -12.53 -0.69 -4.94
C SER A 248 -13.68 -1.26 -4.11
N THR A 249 -13.91 -0.66 -2.94
CA THR A 249 -15.10 -0.92 -2.11
C THR A 249 -16.33 -0.11 -2.55
N VAL A 250 -16.19 0.79 -3.53
CA VAL A 250 -17.28 1.64 -4.01
C VAL A 250 -18.25 0.82 -4.85
N SER A 251 -19.48 0.65 -4.36
CA SER A 251 -20.56 -0.07 -5.03
C SER A 251 -21.27 0.71 -6.15
N SER A 252 -20.63 1.77 -6.68
CA SER A 252 -21.25 2.69 -7.65
C SER A 252 -20.98 2.24 -9.09
N SER A 253 -21.81 2.67 -10.04
CA SER A 253 -21.59 2.42 -11.48
C SER A 253 -20.38 3.17 -12.07
N THR A 254 -19.59 3.85 -11.24
CA THR A 254 -18.44 4.67 -11.66
C THR A 254 -17.19 3.85 -11.43
N THR A 255 -16.50 3.47 -12.49
CA THR A 255 -15.20 2.80 -12.39
C THR A 255 -14.15 3.78 -11.88
N GLU A 256 -13.54 3.45 -10.75
CA GLU A 256 -12.39 4.19 -10.21
C GLU A 256 -11.09 3.77 -10.88
N THR A 257 -10.09 4.65 -10.85
CA THR A 257 -8.77 4.37 -11.44
C THR A 257 -7.67 4.39 -10.38
N ALA A 258 -6.92 3.29 -10.26
CA ALA A 258 -5.78 3.15 -9.36
C ALA A 258 -4.45 3.06 -10.12
N TYR A 259 -3.37 3.50 -9.46
CA TYR A 259 -2.02 3.46 -10.03
C TYR A 259 -1.01 2.81 -9.07
N ALA A 260 -0.39 1.72 -9.51
CA ALA A 260 0.67 1.03 -8.79
C ALA A 260 1.99 1.15 -9.57
N TYR A 261 3.03 1.67 -8.91
CA TYR A 261 4.37 1.77 -9.49
C TYR A 261 5.37 0.97 -8.63
N VAL A 262 6.06 0.00 -9.24
CA VAL A 262 7.11 -0.79 -8.60
C VAL A 262 8.35 -0.73 -9.48
N ASN A 263 9.42 -0.14 -8.96
CA ASN A 263 10.63 0.15 -9.73
C ASN A 263 11.86 -0.41 -8.99
N GLY A 264 12.59 -1.33 -9.60
CA GLY A 264 13.73 -1.99 -8.97
C GLY A 264 13.36 -2.91 -7.80
N GLY A 265 14.36 -3.35 -7.06
CA GLY A 265 14.19 -4.22 -5.89
C GLY A 265 13.67 -5.62 -6.23
N SER A 266 12.99 -6.25 -5.26
CA SER A 266 12.44 -7.60 -5.40
C SER A 266 11.07 -7.77 -4.73
N VAL A 267 10.22 -8.59 -5.35
CA VAL A 267 8.90 -8.97 -4.82
C VAL A 267 8.74 -10.47 -4.89
N SER A 268 8.35 -11.09 -3.77
CA SER A 268 8.13 -12.54 -3.69
C SER A 268 6.76 -12.92 -3.13
N GLU A 269 6.01 -13.73 -3.89
CA GLU A 269 4.87 -14.51 -3.37
C GLU A 269 5.42 -15.82 -2.79
N THR A 270 5.23 -16.03 -1.49
CA THR A 270 5.93 -17.09 -0.73
C THR A 270 5.01 -18.20 -0.23
N ASN A 271 3.70 -17.99 -0.19
CA ASN A 271 2.73 -18.96 0.31
C ASN A 271 2.51 -20.09 -0.71
N GLY A 272 2.46 -19.77 -2.00
CA GLY A 272 2.27 -20.70 -3.10
C GLY A 272 0.80 -20.93 -3.49
N THR A 273 -0.09 -20.02 -3.09
CA THR A 273 -1.55 -20.19 -3.30
C THR A 273 -2.15 -19.11 -4.20
N TYR A 274 -1.77 -17.85 -3.99
CA TYR A 274 -2.44 -16.70 -4.58
C TYR A 274 -1.57 -16.02 -5.64
N ALA A 275 -2.18 -15.15 -6.45
CA ALA A 275 -1.49 -14.48 -7.54
C ALA A 275 -0.49 -13.42 -7.02
N LEU A 276 0.47 -13.04 -7.85
CA LEU A 276 1.24 -11.82 -7.58
C LEU A 276 0.32 -10.59 -7.62
N LEU A 277 -0.49 -10.46 -8.66
CA LEU A 277 -1.43 -9.35 -8.84
C LEU A 277 -2.88 -9.84 -8.76
N PHE A 278 -3.67 -9.19 -7.92
CA PHE A 278 -5.12 -9.34 -7.87
C PHE A 278 -5.82 -8.01 -8.14
N VAL A 279 -6.79 -8.00 -9.05
CA VAL A 279 -7.57 -6.81 -9.40
C VAL A 279 -9.06 -7.14 -9.47
N ALA A 280 -9.89 -6.36 -8.76
CA ALA A 280 -11.34 -6.53 -8.73
C ALA A 280 -12.06 -5.18 -8.58
N ASN A 281 -13.22 -5.01 -9.23
CA ASN A 281 -14.08 -3.80 -9.16
C ASN A 281 -13.36 -2.46 -9.44
N ILE A 282 -12.30 -2.43 -10.25
CA ILE A 282 -11.52 -1.21 -10.48
C ILE A 282 -10.81 -1.22 -11.85
N GLU A 283 -10.46 -0.06 -12.36
CA GLU A 283 -9.48 0.09 -13.44
C GLU A 283 -8.08 0.35 -12.85
N ALA A 284 -7.17 -0.61 -12.97
CA ALA A 284 -5.82 -0.54 -12.41
C ALA A 284 -4.77 -0.32 -13.49
N TYR A 285 -3.87 0.64 -13.28
CA TYR A 285 -2.64 0.80 -14.06
C TYR A 285 -1.46 0.34 -13.21
N VAL A 286 -0.81 -0.75 -13.62
CA VAL A 286 0.27 -1.40 -12.87
C VAL A 286 1.56 -1.34 -13.67
N TYR A 287 2.57 -0.66 -13.14
CA TYR A 287 3.88 -0.51 -13.76
C TYR A 287 4.92 -1.26 -12.93
N LEU A 288 5.46 -2.34 -13.49
CA LEU A 288 6.57 -3.09 -12.92
C LEU A 288 7.81 -2.87 -13.81
N THR A 289 8.84 -2.23 -13.27
CA THR A 289 10.05 -1.85 -14.02
C THR A 289 11.29 -2.38 -13.32
N ASP A 290 12.08 -3.21 -14.01
CA ASP A 290 13.34 -3.77 -13.51
C ASP A 290 13.23 -4.45 -12.13
N VAL A 291 12.08 -5.06 -11.83
CA VAL A 291 11.79 -5.73 -10.55
C VAL A 291 12.13 -7.22 -10.63
N ALA A 292 12.87 -7.74 -9.65
CA ALA A 292 13.05 -9.18 -9.51
C ALA A 292 11.78 -9.82 -8.92
N ILE A 293 11.09 -10.67 -9.68
CA ILE A 293 9.81 -11.27 -9.28
C ILE A 293 9.97 -12.77 -9.04
N SER A 294 9.47 -13.25 -7.90
CA SER A 294 9.34 -14.68 -7.59
C SER A 294 7.89 -15.02 -7.23
N ILE A 295 7.32 -16.02 -7.91
CA ILE A 295 5.92 -16.41 -7.73
C ILE A 295 5.86 -17.91 -7.46
N ARG A 296 5.59 -18.28 -6.21
CA ARG A 296 5.54 -19.70 -5.84
C ARG A 296 4.26 -20.38 -6.33
N SER A 297 3.14 -19.66 -6.37
CA SER A 297 1.85 -20.15 -6.86
C SER A 297 1.84 -20.47 -8.35
N GLY A 298 2.79 -19.89 -9.10
CA GLY A 298 2.76 -19.90 -10.56
C GLY A 298 1.67 -19.01 -11.16
N MET A 299 1.00 -18.16 -10.38
CA MET A 299 -0.02 -17.23 -10.86
C MET A 299 0.50 -15.79 -10.87
N LEU A 300 0.72 -15.25 -12.07
CA LEU A 300 1.12 -13.86 -12.24
C LEU A 300 -0.02 -12.89 -11.93
N ALA A 301 -1.20 -13.14 -12.47
CA ALA A 301 -2.34 -12.27 -12.26
C ALA A 301 -3.67 -13.03 -12.19
N ASN A 302 -4.56 -12.56 -11.32
CA ASN A 302 -5.95 -12.96 -11.22
C ASN A 302 -6.83 -11.72 -11.28
N ILE A 303 -7.53 -11.52 -12.40
CA ILE A 303 -8.46 -10.41 -12.61
C ILE A 303 -9.87 -11.00 -12.62
N THR A 304 -10.62 -10.76 -11.55
CA THR A 304 -11.91 -11.42 -11.33
C THR A 304 -12.85 -10.48 -10.59
N ALA A 305 -14.15 -10.66 -10.79
CA ALA A 305 -15.11 -10.18 -9.83
C ALA A 305 -15.01 -11.01 -8.55
N ASP A 306 -15.20 -10.35 -7.42
CA ASP A 306 -15.21 -10.95 -6.10
C ASP A 306 -16.32 -10.31 -5.26
N SER A 307 -16.93 -11.07 -4.37
CA SER A 307 -18.03 -10.59 -3.52
C SER A 307 -17.60 -9.62 -2.42
N ASP A 308 -16.32 -9.64 -2.04
CA ASP A 308 -15.78 -8.79 -0.98
C ASP A 308 -15.66 -7.32 -1.44
N TRP A 309 -15.47 -7.09 -2.75
CA TRP A 309 -15.30 -5.77 -3.36
C TRP A 309 -16.35 -5.43 -4.42
N GLY A 310 -17.44 -6.19 -4.51
CA GLY A 310 -18.51 -5.95 -5.48
C GLY A 310 -19.58 -7.02 -5.47
N THR A 311 -20.46 -7.03 -6.47
CA THR A 311 -21.33 -8.18 -6.72
C THR A 311 -20.63 -9.13 -7.68
N SER A 312 -20.37 -10.37 -7.26
CA SER A 312 -19.87 -11.42 -8.13
C SER A 312 -20.74 -11.53 -9.38
N GLY A 313 -20.13 -11.36 -10.56
CA GLY A 313 -20.84 -11.38 -11.85
C GLY A 313 -21.42 -10.05 -12.31
N GLU A 314 -21.24 -8.95 -11.56
CA GLU A 314 -21.66 -7.60 -12.00
C GLU A 314 -20.49 -6.63 -12.13
N ASN A 315 -19.46 -6.73 -11.28
CA ASN A 315 -18.35 -5.78 -11.22
C ASN A 315 -16.99 -6.48 -11.29
N GLY A 316 -16.45 -6.65 -12.51
CA GLY A 316 -15.11 -7.20 -12.74
C GLY A 316 -13.99 -6.18 -12.54
N GLY A 317 -12.75 -6.61 -12.76
CA GLY A 317 -11.57 -5.73 -12.77
C GLY A 317 -11.08 -5.45 -14.19
N THR A 318 -10.46 -4.28 -14.43
CA THR A 318 -9.70 -4.00 -15.65
C THR A 318 -8.28 -3.66 -15.28
N ALA A 319 -7.30 -4.42 -15.77
CA ALA A 319 -5.88 -4.20 -15.45
C ALA A 319 -5.06 -3.86 -16.70
N HIS A 320 -4.35 -2.74 -16.66
CA HIS A 320 -3.32 -2.37 -17.63
C HIS A 320 -1.96 -2.62 -17.00
N VAL A 321 -1.31 -3.70 -17.40
CA VAL A 321 -0.08 -4.20 -16.76
C VAL A 321 1.11 -3.98 -17.68
N TYR A 322 2.06 -3.18 -17.24
CA TYR A 322 3.30 -2.87 -17.96
C TYR A 322 4.46 -3.58 -17.30
N LEU A 323 5.03 -4.56 -18.00
CA LEU A 323 6.23 -5.27 -17.59
C LEU A 323 7.42 -4.73 -18.40
N THR A 324 8.31 -3.99 -17.73
CA THR A 324 9.44 -3.33 -18.39
C THR A 324 10.77 -3.87 -17.86
N GLY A 325 11.58 -4.49 -18.73
CA GLY A 325 12.88 -5.05 -18.35
C GLY A 325 12.77 -6.26 -17.40
N ILE A 326 11.68 -7.02 -17.48
CA ILE A 326 11.37 -8.09 -16.53
C ILE A 326 11.39 -9.46 -17.22
N ASP A 327 12.01 -10.43 -16.58
CA ASP A 327 11.84 -11.85 -16.87
C ASP A 327 10.95 -12.48 -15.79
N VAL A 328 9.74 -12.93 -16.16
CA VAL A 328 8.75 -13.45 -15.21
C VAL A 328 8.09 -14.74 -15.68
N ILE A 329 7.79 -15.61 -14.71
CA ILE A 329 7.07 -16.87 -14.92
C ILE A 329 5.77 -16.81 -14.13
N GLY A 330 4.65 -17.11 -14.79
CA GLY A 330 3.36 -17.28 -14.14
C GLY A 330 2.21 -17.12 -15.11
N ASP A 331 1.14 -17.86 -14.85
CA ASP A 331 -0.09 -17.86 -15.64
C ASP A 331 -0.98 -16.67 -15.27
N ILE A 332 -1.85 -16.28 -16.18
CA ILE A 332 -2.82 -15.19 -16.00
C ILE A 332 -4.23 -15.74 -16.18
N TYR A 333 -5.09 -15.42 -15.22
CA TYR A 333 -6.52 -15.69 -15.26
C TYR A 333 -7.32 -14.39 -15.27
N VAL A 334 -8.31 -14.33 -16.16
CA VAL A 334 -9.27 -13.24 -16.29
C VAL A 334 -10.67 -13.85 -16.42
N ASP A 335 -11.60 -13.46 -15.55
CA ASP A 335 -12.99 -13.94 -15.62
C ASP A 335 -13.80 -13.28 -16.75
N ASP A 336 -15.00 -13.81 -17.00
CA ASP A 336 -15.85 -13.45 -18.15
C ASP A 336 -16.33 -11.99 -18.17
N ILE A 337 -16.15 -11.23 -17.09
CA ILE A 337 -16.56 -9.82 -16.97
C ILE A 337 -15.39 -8.89 -16.62
N SER A 338 -14.16 -9.41 -16.65
CA SER A 338 -12.94 -8.68 -16.38
C SER A 338 -12.08 -8.52 -17.64
N ALA A 339 -11.06 -7.67 -17.54
CA ALA A 339 -10.16 -7.37 -18.65
C ALA A 339 -8.69 -7.25 -18.22
N ILE A 340 -7.77 -7.67 -19.08
CA ILE A 340 -6.35 -7.35 -18.98
C ILE A 340 -5.77 -6.84 -20.30
N ASN A 341 -4.97 -5.77 -20.22
CA ASN A 341 -4.07 -5.31 -21.26
C ASN A 341 -2.63 -5.49 -20.77
N LEU A 342 -1.94 -6.50 -21.28
CA LEU A 342 -0.57 -6.82 -20.90
C LEU A 342 0.42 -6.22 -21.91
N TYR A 343 1.36 -5.41 -21.44
CA TYR A 343 2.40 -4.80 -22.24
C TYR A 343 3.77 -5.34 -21.83
N LEU A 344 4.43 -6.04 -22.75
CA LEU A 344 5.81 -6.49 -22.61
C LEU A 344 6.74 -5.49 -23.31
N ILE A 345 7.62 -4.86 -22.53
CA ILE A 345 8.56 -3.83 -22.99
C ILE A 345 9.98 -4.24 -22.60
N GLY A 346 10.76 -4.74 -23.56
CA GLY A 346 12.05 -5.37 -23.28
C GLY A 346 11.99 -6.52 -22.27
N SER A 347 10.89 -7.27 -22.24
CA SER A 347 10.57 -8.26 -21.20
C SER A 347 10.36 -9.66 -21.75
N SER A 348 10.63 -10.67 -20.93
CA SER A 348 10.27 -12.07 -21.22
C SER A 348 9.22 -12.56 -20.23
N TRP A 349 8.10 -13.04 -20.77
CA TRP A 349 7.06 -13.69 -19.97
C TRP A 349 6.93 -15.16 -20.36
N THR A 350 6.91 -16.06 -19.37
CA THR A 350 6.64 -17.49 -19.55
C THR A 350 5.37 -17.86 -18.79
N GLY A 351 4.31 -18.24 -19.50
CA GLY A 351 3.01 -18.50 -18.90
C GLY A 351 1.91 -18.73 -19.93
N ALA A 352 0.73 -19.14 -19.44
CA ALA A 352 -0.51 -19.22 -20.19
C ALA A 352 -1.46 -18.09 -19.79
N LEU A 353 -2.34 -17.68 -20.71
CA LEU A 353 -3.37 -16.68 -20.47
C LEU A 353 -4.75 -17.25 -20.82
N ASN A 354 -5.62 -17.31 -19.83
CA ASN A 354 -6.96 -17.89 -19.92
C ASN A 354 -6.95 -19.30 -20.53
N GLU A 355 -6.11 -20.21 -20.02
CA GLU A 355 -6.04 -21.60 -20.52
C GLU A 355 -7.40 -22.31 -20.47
N ALA A 356 -8.21 -22.01 -19.46
CA ALA A 356 -9.57 -22.53 -19.30
C ALA A 356 -10.59 -21.96 -20.30
N ASN A 357 -10.17 -21.07 -21.21
CA ASN A 357 -11.02 -20.40 -22.19
C ASN A 357 -12.21 -19.68 -21.55
N THR A 358 -11.94 -18.89 -20.50
CA THR A 358 -12.85 -17.86 -20.03
C THR A 358 -13.06 -16.81 -21.13
N THR A 359 -14.20 -16.14 -21.13
CA THR A 359 -14.53 -15.08 -22.11
C THR A 359 -14.06 -13.70 -21.67
N GLY A 360 -13.18 -13.62 -20.67
CA GLY A 360 -12.58 -12.36 -20.23
C GLY A 360 -11.76 -11.70 -21.33
N SER A 361 -11.84 -10.37 -21.41
CA SER A 361 -11.09 -9.59 -22.41
C SER A 361 -9.60 -9.63 -22.08
N ALA A 362 -8.78 -10.09 -23.01
CA ALA A 362 -7.35 -10.22 -22.77
C ALA A 362 -6.55 -9.83 -24.00
N SER A 363 -5.79 -8.75 -23.91
CA SER A 363 -4.94 -8.26 -25.00
C SER A 363 -3.47 -8.27 -24.59
N VAL A 364 -2.59 -8.66 -25.52
CA VAL A 364 -1.14 -8.71 -25.28
C VAL A 364 -0.41 -7.88 -26.33
N TYR A 365 0.45 -6.96 -25.87
CA TYR A 365 1.39 -6.22 -26.69
C TYR A 365 2.82 -6.67 -26.42
N LEU A 366 3.59 -6.91 -27.47
CA LEU A 366 5.02 -7.21 -27.41
C LEU A 366 5.81 -6.19 -28.22
N ASP A 367 6.74 -5.48 -27.56
CA ASP A 367 7.73 -4.67 -28.26
C ASP A 367 8.76 -5.53 -29.01
N SER A 368 9.61 -4.90 -29.83
CA SER A 368 10.55 -5.60 -30.73
C SER A 368 11.61 -6.44 -30.00
N SER A 369 11.76 -6.28 -28.69
CA SER A 369 12.72 -6.98 -27.84
C SER A 369 12.06 -7.99 -26.90
N SER A 370 10.73 -8.08 -26.89
CA SER A 370 10.00 -8.88 -25.93
C SER A 370 9.67 -10.28 -26.44
N THR A 371 9.59 -11.22 -25.51
CA THR A 371 9.28 -12.63 -25.78
C THR A 371 8.16 -13.14 -24.87
N TRP A 372 7.20 -13.87 -25.44
CA TRP A 372 6.23 -14.66 -24.69
C TRP A 372 6.44 -16.15 -24.98
N THR A 373 6.67 -16.95 -23.94
CA THR A 373 6.80 -18.42 -24.03
C THR A 373 5.60 -19.10 -23.40
N LEU A 374 4.89 -19.93 -24.17
CA LEU A 374 3.69 -20.62 -23.70
C LEU A 374 4.01 -21.81 -22.80
N THR A 375 3.27 -21.92 -21.70
CA THR A 375 3.22 -23.09 -20.80
C THR A 375 1.91 -23.90 -20.95
N GLY A 376 0.92 -23.34 -21.64
CA GLY A 376 -0.42 -23.88 -21.85
C GLY A 376 -1.08 -23.26 -23.08
N ASP A 377 -2.21 -23.83 -23.52
CA ASP A 377 -3.05 -23.18 -24.52
C ASP A 377 -3.50 -21.81 -23.97
N SER A 378 -3.57 -20.79 -24.82
CA SER A 378 -3.94 -19.44 -24.39
C SER A 378 -5.03 -18.86 -25.29
N ASN A 379 -5.98 -18.16 -24.66
CA ASN A 379 -7.12 -17.56 -25.34
C ASN A 379 -7.10 -16.05 -25.06
N VAL A 380 -7.04 -15.26 -26.12
CA VAL A 380 -6.86 -13.80 -26.06
C VAL A 380 -7.83 -13.13 -27.01
N GLU A 381 -8.23 -11.90 -26.71
CA GLU A 381 -8.99 -11.07 -27.65
C GLU A 381 -8.08 -10.56 -28.78
N SER A 382 -6.85 -10.15 -28.45
CA SER A 382 -5.92 -9.64 -29.46
C SER A 382 -4.45 -9.80 -29.08
N ILE A 383 -3.60 -9.91 -30.11
CA ILE A 383 -2.15 -9.86 -29.97
C ILE A 383 -1.61 -8.77 -30.90
N SER A 384 -0.79 -7.89 -30.35
CA SER A 384 -0.08 -6.87 -31.11
C SER A 384 1.43 -7.06 -30.99
N GLN A 385 2.09 -7.29 -32.13
CA GLN A 385 3.52 -7.60 -32.19
C GLN A 385 4.28 -6.52 -32.97
N ALA A 386 5.30 -5.93 -32.35
CA ALA A 386 6.31 -5.18 -33.08
C ALA A 386 7.27 -6.13 -33.82
N ASN A 387 7.80 -5.68 -34.96
CA ASN A 387 8.80 -6.44 -35.72
C ASN A 387 10.03 -6.72 -34.84
N GLY A 388 10.33 -8.00 -34.61
CA GLY A 388 11.42 -8.45 -33.74
C GLY A 388 10.95 -9.17 -32.47
N SER A 389 9.69 -8.98 -32.05
CA SER A 389 9.08 -9.73 -30.95
C SER A 389 8.98 -11.23 -31.28
N SER A 390 8.87 -12.07 -30.24
CA SER A 390 8.75 -13.53 -30.39
C SER A 390 7.64 -14.12 -29.52
N ILE A 391 6.84 -15.02 -30.09
CA ILE A 391 5.94 -15.90 -29.35
C ILE A 391 6.40 -17.34 -29.57
N ILE A 392 6.80 -18.02 -28.49
CA ILE A 392 7.33 -19.37 -28.51
C ILE A 392 6.23 -20.31 -28.04
N THR A 393 5.63 -21.05 -28.96
CA THR A 393 4.42 -21.82 -28.67
C THR A 393 4.70 -23.26 -28.19
N GLY A 394 5.83 -23.85 -28.59
CA GLY A 394 6.09 -25.27 -28.35
C GLY A 394 4.97 -26.16 -28.93
N GLN A 395 4.31 -26.93 -28.06
CA GLN A 395 3.16 -27.77 -28.42
C GLN A 395 1.80 -27.06 -28.27
N TYR A 396 1.79 -25.87 -27.67
CA TYR A 396 0.59 -25.11 -27.35
C TYR A 396 0.23 -24.16 -28.50
N ARG A 397 -0.91 -23.48 -28.33
CA ARG A 397 -1.40 -22.47 -29.28
C ARG A 397 -1.91 -21.24 -28.55
N VAL A 398 -1.83 -20.10 -29.22
CA VAL A 398 -2.62 -18.91 -28.87
C VAL A 398 -3.78 -18.81 -29.84
N THR A 399 -4.99 -18.66 -29.31
CA THR A 399 -6.23 -18.50 -30.08
C THR A 399 -6.78 -17.11 -29.84
N GLU A 400 -6.92 -16.33 -30.91
CA GLU A 400 -7.69 -15.09 -30.86
C GLU A 400 -9.19 -15.43 -30.84
N ILE A 401 -9.88 -15.07 -29.76
CA ILE A 401 -11.32 -15.24 -29.56
C ILE A 401 -12.03 -13.91 -29.86
N ALA A 402 -13.18 -14.00 -30.54
CA ALA A 402 -13.91 -12.85 -31.08
C ALA A 402 -15.04 -12.36 -30.16
#